data_AF-A0AAN4N023-F1
#
_entry.id   AF-A0AAN4N023-F1
#
_cell.length_a   1.000
_cell.length_b   1.000
_cell.length_c   1.000
_cell.angle_alpha   90.00
_cell.angle_beta   90.00
_cell.angle_gamma   90.00
#
_symmetry.space_group_name_H-M   'P 1'
#
loop_
_entity.id
_entity.type
_entity.pdbx_description
1 polymer ?
#
loop_
_entity_poly.entity_id
_entity_poly.type
_entity_poly.pdbx_seq_one_letter_code
_entity_poly.pdbx_strand_id
1 'polypeptide(L)'
;MSHDVYDKQGERHLGITQLPIPILGASQEKIKELRNYFHSLEIEDLVLVDFSTIAQQSRTYDEYEREMYSANEDDLHYVGIGICAEKKAINKATGSLSLIR
;
A
#
# COMPACT_ATOMS: atom_id res chain seq x y z
N MET A 1 -9.07 15.01 -1.27
CA MET A 1 -8.95 15.38 0.17
C MET A 1 -10.26 16.05 0.56
N SER A 2 -10.81 15.74 1.74
CA SER A 2 -12.06 16.35 2.22
C SER A 2 -11.77 17.67 2.95
N HIS A 3 -12.82 18.42 3.31
CA HIS A 3 -12.66 19.61 4.13
C HIS A 3 -12.22 19.24 5.56
N ASP A 4 -11.45 20.12 6.20
CA ASP A 4 -11.11 20.03 7.62
C ASP A 4 -12.37 20.14 8.48
N VAL A 5 -12.40 19.41 9.59
CA VAL A 5 -13.51 19.40 10.55
C VAL A 5 -13.04 19.92 11.90
N TYR A 6 -13.99 20.34 12.74
CA TYR A 6 -13.69 20.93 14.04
C TYR A 6 -14.42 20.16 15.13
N ASP A 7 -13.74 19.93 16.25
CA ASP A 7 -14.40 19.36 17.43
C ASP A 7 -15.24 20.39 18.18
N LYS A 8 -15.85 19.98 19.30
CA LYS A 8 -16.69 20.85 20.12
C LYS A 8 -15.88 21.94 20.84
N GLN A 9 -14.57 21.74 21.00
CA GLN A 9 -13.65 22.68 21.63
C GLN A 9 -13.07 23.68 20.60
N GLY A 10 -13.32 23.46 19.31
CA GLY A 10 -12.81 24.27 18.20
C GLY A 10 -11.46 23.83 17.67
N GLU A 11 -10.95 22.65 18.08
CA GLU A 11 -9.70 22.09 17.58
C GLU A 11 -9.89 21.61 16.13
N ARG A 12 -8.89 21.85 15.29
CA ARG A 12 -8.95 21.52 13.86
C ARG A 12 -8.43 20.11 13.61
N HIS A 13 -9.23 19.30 12.93
CA HIS A 13 -8.84 18.01 12.40
C HIS A 13 -8.74 18.08 10.88
N LEU A 14 -7.59 17.65 10.34
CA LEU A 14 -7.37 17.60 8.90
C LEU A 14 -8.40 16.69 8.21
N GLY A 15 -8.90 17.12 7.06
CA GLY A 15 -9.84 16.35 6.26
C GLY A 15 -9.24 15.03 5.77
N ILE A 16 -9.94 13.92 6.01
CA ILE A 16 -9.51 12.58 5.55
C ILE A 16 -10.16 12.18 4.22
N THR A 17 -9.78 11.03 3.66
CA THR A 17 -10.45 10.49 2.47
C THR A 17 -11.91 10.10 2.77
N GLN A 18 -12.80 10.32 1.79
CA GLN A 18 -14.18 9.80 1.82
C GLN A 18 -14.28 8.38 1.26
N LEU A 19 -13.21 7.88 0.63
CA LEU A 19 -13.17 6.52 0.13
C LEU A 19 -12.86 5.54 1.27
N PRO A 20 -13.56 4.39 1.36
CA PRO A 20 -13.20 3.36 2.33
C PRO A 20 -11.79 2.83 2.03
N ILE A 21 -10.97 2.68 3.06
CA ILE A 21 -9.64 2.06 2.98
C ILE A 21 -9.74 0.67 3.65
N PRO A 22 -10.08 -0.41 2.92
CA PRO A 22 -10.10 -1.75 3.48
C PRO A 22 -8.68 -2.22 3.82
N ILE A 23 -8.49 -2.75 5.01
CA ILE A 23 -7.21 -3.35 5.43
C ILE A 23 -7.36 -4.87 5.34
N LEU A 24 -6.60 -5.49 4.43
CA LEU A 24 -6.71 -6.91 4.10
C LEU A 24 -5.46 -7.67 4.53
N GLY A 25 -5.66 -8.91 5.01
CA GLY A 25 -4.60 -9.82 5.43
C GLY A 25 -4.20 -10.75 4.29
N ALA A 26 -2.89 -10.90 4.08
CA ALA A 26 -2.30 -11.78 3.08
C ALA A 26 -0.91 -12.25 3.54
N SER A 27 -0.42 -13.38 3.00
CA SER A 27 0.96 -13.80 3.20
C SER A 27 1.93 -12.94 2.37
N GLN A 28 3.22 -12.94 2.71
CA GLN A 28 4.23 -12.17 1.96
C GLN A 28 4.29 -12.58 0.48
N GLU A 29 4.17 -13.88 0.20
CA GLU A 29 4.14 -14.42 -1.17
C GLU A 29 2.93 -13.86 -1.93
N LYS A 30 1.76 -13.83 -1.27
CA LYS A 30 0.55 -13.29 -1.90
C LYS A 30 0.64 -11.79 -2.11
N ILE A 31 1.27 -11.05 -1.20
CA ILE A 31 1.53 -9.61 -1.37
C ILE A 31 2.43 -9.37 -2.59
N LYS A 32 3.53 -10.13 -2.74
CA LYS A 32 4.41 -10.03 -3.90
C LYS A 32 3.70 -10.38 -5.21
N GLU A 33 2.88 -11.44 -5.21
CA GLU A 33 2.04 -11.82 -6.37
C GLU A 33 1.11 -10.67 -6.78
N LEU A 34 0.40 -10.07 -5.81
CA LEU A 34 -0.52 -8.96 -6.08
C LEU A 34 0.23 -7.72 -6.59
N ARG A 35 1.35 -7.37 -5.97
CA ARG A 35 2.20 -6.26 -6.41
C ARG A 35 2.58 -6.43 -7.89
N ASN A 36 3.09 -7.60 -8.26
CA ASN A 36 3.57 -7.88 -9.60
C ASN A 36 2.40 -7.95 -10.60
N TYR A 37 1.25 -8.50 -10.18
CA TYR A 37 0.01 -8.47 -10.96
C TYR A 37 -0.42 -7.04 -11.28
N PHE A 38 -0.54 -6.16 -10.28
CA PHE A 38 -0.98 -4.78 -10.53
C PHE A 38 0.04 -4.00 -11.35
N HIS A 39 1.33 -4.17 -11.08
CA HIS A 39 2.39 -3.56 -11.89
C HIS A 39 2.32 -3.96 -13.37
N SER A 40 1.79 -5.15 -13.70
CA SER A 40 1.68 -5.62 -15.08
C SER A 40 0.43 -5.16 -15.83
N LEU A 41 -0.55 -4.52 -15.17
CA LEU A 41 -1.86 -4.22 -15.77
C LEU A 41 -1.92 -2.94 -16.60
N GLU A 42 -0.84 -2.14 -16.66
CA GLU A 42 -0.77 -0.87 -17.40
C GLU A 42 -2.03 0.03 -17.20
N ILE A 43 -2.55 0.09 -15.97
CA ILE A 43 -3.73 0.88 -15.62
C ILE A 43 -3.30 2.35 -15.45
N GLU A 44 -3.96 3.27 -16.18
CA GLU A 44 -3.60 4.69 -16.24
C GLU A 44 -3.57 5.38 -14.87
N ASP A 45 -4.57 5.12 -14.02
CA ASP A 45 -4.71 5.72 -12.68
C ASP A 45 -4.27 4.79 -11.54
N LEU A 46 -3.42 3.80 -11.80
CA LEU A 46 -2.90 2.91 -10.75
C LEU A 46 -1.88 3.63 -9.87
N VAL A 47 -2.20 3.74 -8.59
CA VAL A 47 -1.23 4.03 -7.53
C VAL A 47 -0.91 2.73 -6.81
N LEU A 48 0.36 2.32 -6.89
CA LEU A 48 0.91 1.19 -6.16
C LEU A 48 2.05 1.70 -5.28
N VAL A 49 1.92 1.49 -3.97
CA VAL A 49 2.99 1.75 -3.00
C VAL A 49 3.30 0.43 -2.31
N ASP A 50 4.58 0.10 -2.20
CA ASP A 50 5.03 -1.10 -1.52
C ASP A 50 5.90 -0.75 -0.31
N PHE A 51 5.86 -1.61 0.70
CA PHE A 51 6.67 -1.50 1.91
C PHE A 51 7.43 -2.81 2.12
N SER A 52 8.72 -2.79 1.77
CA SER A 52 9.59 -3.96 1.81
C SER A 52 10.15 -4.23 3.21
N THR A 53 10.67 -5.45 3.43
CA THR A 53 11.44 -5.78 4.63
C THR A 53 12.69 -4.91 4.76
N ILE A 54 13.30 -4.52 3.64
CA ILE A 54 14.41 -3.56 3.61
C ILE A 54 13.96 -2.22 4.20
N ALA A 55 12.82 -1.69 3.74
CA ALA A 55 12.27 -0.44 4.27
C ALA A 55 11.94 -0.54 5.78
N GLN A 56 11.43 -1.69 6.23
CA GLN A 56 11.14 -1.94 7.64
C GLN A 56 12.39 -2.00 8.53
N GLN A 57 13.50 -2.55 8.01
CA GLN A 57 14.75 -2.75 8.75
C GLN A 57 15.68 -1.53 8.72
N SER A 58 15.52 -0.67 7.71
CA SER A 58 16.30 0.55 7.54
C SER A 58 15.96 1.59 8.61
N ARG A 59 16.99 2.23 9.16
CA ARG A 59 16.85 3.26 10.20
C ARG A 59 16.79 4.67 9.62
N THR A 60 17.32 4.83 8.40
CA THR A 60 17.37 6.10 7.67
C THR A 60 16.99 5.88 6.22
N TYR A 61 16.58 6.94 5.54
CA TYR A 61 16.21 6.87 4.13
C TYR A 61 17.42 6.53 3.24
N ASP A 62 18.59 7.11 3.53
CA ASP A 62 19.84 6.83 2.81
C ASP A 62 20.30 5.36 2.94
N GLU A 63 20.01 4.70 4.05
CA GLU A 63 20.23 3.26 4.23
C GLU A 63 19.25 2.47 3.35
N TYR A 64 17.96 2.82 3.42
CA TYR A 64 16.93 2.21 2.59
C TYR A 64 17.26 2.30 1.09
N GLU A 65 17.66 3.47 0.59
CA GLU A 65 18.02 3.65 -0.82
C GLU A 65 19.19 2.78 -1.26
N ARG A 66 20.24 2.68 -0.43
CA ARG A 66 21.44 1.88 -0.74
C ARG A 66 21.15 0.38 -0.74
N GLU A 67 20.42 -0.10 0.27
CA GLU A 67 20.04 -1.50 0.38
C GLU A 67 19.06 -1.89 -0.75
N MET A 68 18.07 -1.04 -1.03
CA MET A 68 17.12 -1.25 -2.13
C MET A 68 17.82 -1.28 -3.49
N TYR A 69 18.78 -0.39 -3.73
CA TYR A 69 19.56 -0.35 -4.97
C TYR A 69 20.39 -1.63 -5.19
N SER A 70 20.78 -2.30 -4.10
CA SER A 70 21.63 -3.49 -4.14
C SER A 70 20.84 -4.80 -4.19
N ALA A 71 19.53 -4.76 -3.99
CA ALA A 71 18.67 -5.93 -3.93
C ALA A 71 18.20 -6.39 -5.32
N ASN A 72 18.15 -7.70 -5.54
CA ASN A 72 17.49 -8.26 -6.71
C ASN A 72 15.98 -8.31 -6.48
N GLU A 73 15.18 -8.20 -7.55
CA GLU A 73 13.71 -8.25 -7.44
C GLU A 73 13.24 -9.55 -6.76
N ASP A 74 13.87 -10.68 -7.09
CA ASP A 74 13.54 -11.99 -6.51
C ASP A 74 13.73 -12.03 -4.98
N ASP A 75 14.69 -11.25 -4.45
CA ASP A 75 15.01 -11.18 -3.03
C ASP A 75 14.14 -10.16 -2.26
N LEU A 76 13.37 -9.34 -2.97
CA LEU A 76 12.47 -8.37 -2.35
C LEU A 76 11.26 -9.08 -1.73
N HIS A 77 11.10 -8.86 -0.43
CA HIS A 77 9.96 -9.31 0.36
C HIS A 77 9.16 -8.10 0.83
N TYR A 78 7.84 -8.16 0.69
CA TYR A 78 6.95 -7.06 1.00
C TYR A 78 6.11 -7.37 2.23
N VAL A 79 6.14 -6.45 3.21
CA VAL A 79 5.36 -6.52 4.44
C VAL A 79 3.94 -6.01 4.21
N GLY A 80 3.76 -5.09 3.26
CA GLY A 80 2.46 -4.57 2.86
C GLY A 80 2.52 -3.81 1.54
N ILE A 81 1.35 -3.65 0.92
CA ILE A 81 1.16 -2.82 -0.28
C ILE A 81 -0.11 -1.98 -0.14
N GLY A 82 -0.06 -0.76 -0.66
CA GLY A 82 -1.21 0.12 -0.86
C GLY A 82 -1.54 0.20 -2.35
N ILE A 83 -2.80 -0.04 -2.71
CA ILE A 83 -3.25 -0.03 -4.11
C ILE A 83 -4.49 0.85 -4.24
N CYS A 84 -4.44 1.84 -5.13
CA CYS A 84 -5.58 2.61 -5.57
C CYS A 84 -5.71 2.45 -7.08
N ALA A 85 -6.84 1.91 -7.53
CA ALA A 85 -7.15 1.71 -8.94
C ALA A 85 -8.67 1.57 -9.10
N GLU A 86 -9.13 1.30 -10.32
CA GLU A 86 -10.52 0.97 -10.59
C GLU A 86 -11.04 -0.16 -9.68
N LYS A 87 -12.25 0.03 -9.14
CA LYS A 87 -12.86 -0.91 -8.18
C LYS A 87 -12.93 -2.35 -8.71
N LYS A 88 -13.11 -2.52 -10.02
CA LYS A 88 -13.24 -3.84 -10.66
C LYS A 88 -11.94 -4.64 -10.60
N ALA A 89 -10.79 -4.01 -10.91
CA ALA A 89 -9.48 -4.63 -10.81
C ALA A 89 -9.13 -4.97 -9.36
N ILE A 90 -9.35 -4.04 -8.43
CA ILE A 90 -9.14 -4.27 -6.99
C ILE A 90 -9.94 -5.49 -6.51
N ASN A 91 -11.26 -5.48 -6.70
CA ASN A 91 -12.12 -6.56 -6.23
C ASN A 91 -11.78 -7.92 -6.84
N LYS A 92 -11.37 -7.96 -8.11
CA LYS A 92 -10.98 -9.19 -8.79
C LYS A 92 -9.72 -9.80 -8.15
N ALA A 93 -8.75 -8.97 -7.77
CA ALA A 93 -7.48 -9.42 -7.21
C ALA A 93 -7.57 -9.73 -5.71
N THR A 94 -8.42 -9.02 -4.96
CA THR A 94 -8.43 -9.07 -3.50
C THR A 94 -9.69 -9.69 -2.88
N GLY A 95 -10.68 -10.10 -3.69
CA GLY A 95 -11.98 -10.56 -3.21
C GLY A 95 -11.97 -11.80 -2.32
N SER A 96 -10.89 -12.58 -2.33
CA SER A 96 -10.70 -13.75 -1.47
C SER A 96 -9.91 -13.48 -0.19
N LEU A 97 -9.35 -12.28 -0.03
CA LEU A 97 -8.57 -11.91 1.15
C LEU A 97 -9.50 -11.59 2.34
N SER A 98 -9.07 -11.95 3.54
CA SER A 98 -9.77 -11.61 4.76
C SER A 98 -9.46 -10.17 5.18
N LEU A 99 -10.42 -9.52 5.85
CA LEU A 99 -10.15 -8.27 6.54
C LEU A 99 -9.26 -8.53 7.76
N ILE A 100 -8.25 -7.69 7.96
CA ILE A 100 -7.51 -7.65 9.22
C ILE A 100 -8.47 -7.10 10.28
N ARG A 101 -8.64 -7.84 11.37
CA ARG A 101 -9.45 -7.45 12.53
C ARG A 101 -8.55 -7.07 13.69
#